data_AF-A0A1W9X2C4-F1
#
_entry.id   AF-A0A1W9X2C4-F1
#
_cell.length_a   1.000
_cell.length_b   1.000
_cell.length_c   1.000
_cell.angle_alpha   90.00
_cell.angle_beta   90.00
_cell.angle_gamma   90.00
#
_symmetry.space_group_name_H-M   'P 1'
#
loop_
_entity.id
_entity.type
_entity.pdbx_description
1 polymer ?
#
loop_
_entity_poly.entity_id
_entity_poly.type
_entity_poly.pdbx_seq_one_letter_code
_entity_poly.pdbx_strand_id
1 'polypeptide(L)'
;MVVLRTLPKHYSIALHSDSKYVVNGISKGWAKRWRSNNWMRNKTEAAENADLWDQLLDLCEFHKVTFIWVKGHAGNPENECCDQLATQAALQDDLPPDTPYEKGETMLA
;
A
#
# COMPACT_ATOMS: atom_id res chain seq x y z
N MET A 1 1.09 2.39 -4.54
CA MET A 1 1.24 0.98 -4.99
C MET A 1 1.52 0.82 -6.48
N VAL A 2 1.09 1.74 -7.35
CA VAL A 2 1.24 1.62 -8.82
C VAL A 2 2.69 1.46 -9.29
N VAL A 3 3.64 2.20 -8.68
CA VAL A 3 5.06 2.22 -9.09
C VAL A 3 5.76 0.86 -9.00
N LEU A 4 5.40 0.01 -8.03
CA LEU A 4 6.06 -1.29 -7.85
C LEU A 4 5.64 -2.32 -8.91
N ARG A 5 4.41 -2.23 -9.44
CA ARG A 5 3.90 -3.21 -10.43
C ARG A 5 4.50 -3.03 -11.83
N THR A 6 5.01 -1.84 -12.13
CA THR A 6 5.51 -1.48 -13.47
C THR A 6 6.98 -1.82 -13.68
N LEU A 7 7.68 -2.37 -12.67
CA LEU A 7 9.12 -2.62 -12.75
C LEU A 7 9.42 -4.02 -13.30
N PRO A 8 10.14 -4.14 -14.43
CA PRO A 8 10.31 -5.41 -15.15
C PRO A 8 11.35 -6.37 -14.54
N LYS A 9 12.07 -5.98 -13.49
CA LYS A 9 13.18 -6.74 -12.89
C LYS A 9 13.24 -6.53 -11.38
N HIS A 10 14.00 -7.36 -10.67
CA HIS A 10 14.29 -7.14 -9.25
C HIS A 10 15.07 -5.83 -9.06
N TYR A 11 14.58 -4.98 -8.15
CA TYR A 11 15.21 -3.72 -7.78
C TYR A 11 15.25 -3.61 -6.26
N SER A 12 16.26 -2.91 -5.75
CA SER A 12 16.25 -2.43 -4.36
C SER A 12 15.60 -1.06 -4.36
N ILE A 13 14.47 -0.93 -3.66
CA ILE A 13 13.60 0.25 -3.75
C ILE A 13 13.45 0.84 -2.36
N ALA A 14 13.75 2.13 -2.21
CA ALA A 14 13.43 2.88 -1.01
C ALA A 14 12.05 3.53 -1.21
N LEU A 15 11.03 3.03 -0.52
CA LEU A 15 9.69 3.58 -0.57
C LEU A 15 9.50 4.58 0.56
N HIS A 16 9.41 5.86 0.22
CA HIS A 16 9.10 6.92 1.16
C HIS A 16 7.59 7.06 1.28
N SER A 17 7.06 6.99 2.51
CA SER A 17 5.64 7.19 2.77
C SER A 17 5.45 7.93 4.09
N ASP A 18 4.54 8.89 4.08
CA ASP A 18 4.10 9.61 5.28
C ASP A 18 3.04 8.85 6.09
N SER A 19 2.44 7.84 5.47
CA SER A 19 1.46 6.95 6.08
C SER A 19 2.12 6.02 7.08
N LYS A 20 2.10 6.44 8.35
CA LYS A 20 2.53 5.59 9.49
C LYS A 20 1.86 4.22 9.47
N TYR A 21 0.62 4.14 9.00
CA TYR A 21 -0.11 2.87 8.91
C TYR A 21 0.59 1.88 7.99
N VAL A 22 0.92 2.29 6.75
CA VAL A 22 1.58 1.43 5.76
C VAL A 22 3.00 1.08 6.20
N VAL A 23 3.78 2.08 6.64
CA VAL A 23 5.16 1.85 7.06
C VAL A 23 5.22 0.96 8.30
N ASN A 24 4.37 1.18 9.30
CA ASN A 24 4.31 0.27 10.45
C ASN A 24 3.77 -1.11 10.05
N GLY A 25 2.80 -1.19 9.16
CA GLY A 25 2.22 -2.45 8.70
C GLY A 25 3.24 -3.38 8.08
N ILE A 26 4.17 -2.85 7.27
CA ILE A 26 5.30 -3.62 6.73
C ILE A 26 6.44 -3.75 7.76
N SER A 27 6.96 -2.64 8.29
CA SER A 27 8.18 -2.65 9.11
C SER A 27 8.00 -3.36 10.45
N LYS A 28 6.80 -3.31 11.05
CA LYS A 28 6.47 -4.09 12.26
C LYS A 28 5.94 -5.50 11.95
N GLY A 29 5.81 -5.85 10.67
CA GLY A 29 5.37 -7.16 10.22
C GLY A 29 3.90 -7.48 10.49
N TRP A 30 3.03 -6.47 10.59
CA TRP A 30 1.59 -6.70 10.77
C TRP A 30 0.98 -7.41 9.57
N ALA A 31 1.29 -6.95 8.36
CA ALA A 31 0.79 -7.56 7.13
C ALA A 31 1.18 -9.04 7.02
N LYS A 32 2.43 -9.38 7.37
CA LYS A 32 2.89 -10.78 7.40
C LYS A 32 2.14 -11.62 8.43
N ARG A 33 1.88 -11.06 9.62
CA ARG A 33 1.09 -11.74 10.66
C ARG A 33 -0.36 -11.95 10.23
N TRP A 34 -0.97 -10.94 9.59
CA TRP A 34 -2.32 -11.07 9.04
C TRP A 34 -2.36 -12.14 7.96
N ARG A 35 -1.42 -12.15 7.00
CA ARG A 35 -1.30 -13.20 5.98
C ARG A 35 -1.21 -14.61 6.61
N SER A 36 -0.41 -14.77 7.67
CA SER A 36 -0.30 -16.07 8.37
C SER A 36 -1.54 -16.46 9.18
N ASN A 37 -2.43 -15.51 9.45
CA ASN A 37 -3.63 -15.68 10.25
C ASN A 37 -4.90 -15.55 9.38
N ASN A 38 -4.85 -15.97 8.11
CA ASN A 38 -5.94 -15.85 7.13
C ASN A 38 -6.53 -14.43 7.06
N TRP A 39 -5.66 -13.43 7.01
CA TRP A 39 -6.01 -12.02 6.98
C TRP A 39 -6.86 -11.53 8.15
N MET A 40 -6.85 -12.22 9.29
CA MET A 40 -7.53 -11.77 10.50
C MET A 40 -6.65 -10.87 11.35
N ARG A 41 -7.10 -9.65 11.63
CA ARG A 41 -6.42 -8.69 12.52
C ARG A 41 -6.51 -9.14 13.97
N ASN A 42 -7.67 -9.67 14.36
CA ASN A 42 -7.93 -10.28 15.66
C ASN A 42 -8.97 -11.40 15.51
N LYS A 43 -9.50 -11.94 16.60
CA LYS A 43 -10.43 -13.08 16.54
C LYS A 43 -11.79 -12.74 15.92
N THR A 44 -12.12 -11.46 15.76
CA THR A 44 -13.45 -10.98 15.38
C THR A 44 -13.45 -10.06 14.17
N GLU A 45 -12.30 -9.51 13.80
CA GLU A 45 -12.14 -8.51 12.74
C GLU A 45 -11.07 -8.96 11.75
N ALA A 46 -11.44 -8.93 10.46
CA ALA A 46 -10.51 -9.06 9.36
C ALA A 46 -9.60 -7.82 9.27
N ALA A 47 -8.42 -8.01 8.67
CA ALA A 47 -7.55 -6.92 8.30
C ALA A 47 -8.18 -6.17 7.12
N GLU A 48 -8.34 -4.87 7.27
CA GLU A 48 -8.84 -4.02 6.19
C GLU A 48 -7.86 -4.01 5.01
N ASN A 49 -8.40 -4.11 3.79
CA ASN A 49 -7.64 -4.14 2.54
C ASN A 49 -6.64 -5.30 2.44
N ALA A 50 -7.07 -6.49 2.89
CA ALA A 50 -6.27 -7.72 2.86
C ALA A 50 -5.74 -8.05 1.45
N ASP A 51 -6.56 -7.82 0.44
CA ASP A 51 -6.23 -7.97 -0.98
C ASP A 51 -5.07 -7.06 -1.42
N LEU A 52 -5.05 -5.81 -0.97
CA LEU A 52 -3.96 -4.87 -1.26
C LEU A 52 -2.70 -5.24 -0.49
N TRP A 53 -2.84 -5.68 0.76
CA TRP A 53 -1.72 -6.14 1.56
C TRP A 53 -1.07 -7.40 1.01
N ASP A 54 -1.84 -8.37 0.52
CA ASP A 54 -1.33 -9.59 -0.11
C ASP A 54 -0.48 -9.25 -1.34
N GLN A 55 -1.04 -8.41 -2.22
CA GLN A 55 -0.34 -7.95 -3.41
C GLN A 55 0.91 -7.12 -3.08
N LEU A 56 0.86 -6.30 -2.01
CA LEU A 56 2.02 -5.55 -1.55
C LEU A 56 3.12 -6.48 -1.01
N LEU A 57 2.75 -7.50 -0.25
CA LEU A 57 3.69 -8.48 0.29
C LEU A 57 4.36 -9.27 -0.83
N ASP A 58 3.61 -9.72 -1.84
CA ASP A 58 4.18 -10.41 -3.00
C ASP A 58 5.18 -9.52 -3.76
N LEU A 59 4.84 -8.24 -3.96
CA LEU A 59 5.74 -7.27 -4.56
C LEU A 59 6.98 -7.01 -3.70
N CYS A 60 6.83 -7.03 -2.37
CA CYS A 60 7.93 -6.87 -1.40
C CYS A 60 8.78 -8.15 -1.21
N GLU A 61 8.26 -9.32 -1.58
CA GLU A 61 9.04 -10.56 -1.68
C GLU A 61 9.82 -10.60 -3.00
N PHE A 62 9.22 -10.10 -4.09
CA PHE A 62 9.88 -10.02 -5.39
C PHE A 62 10.92 -8.87 -5.46
N HIS A 63 10.65 -7.70 -4.90
CA HIS A 63 11.58 -6.57 -4.87
C HIS A 63 12.13 -6.35 -3.45
N LYS A 64 13.39 -5.93 -3.33
CA LYS A 64 13.97 -5.57 -2.04
C LYS A 64 13.50 -4.16 -1.64
N VAL A 65 12.29 -4.07 -1.10
CA VAL A 65 11.68 -2.79 -0.71
C VAL A 65 12.04 -2.42 0.73
N THR A 66 12.58 -1.22 0.93
CA THR A 66 12.83 -0.62 2.23
C THR A 66 11.84 0.52 2.45
N PHE A 67 11.01 0.42 3.48
CA PHE A 67 10.03 1.46 3.80
C PHE A 67 10.67 2.51 4.71
N ILE A 68 10.64 3.76 4.26
CA ILE A 68 11.16 4.91 4.99
C ILE A 68 9.96 5.77 5.37
N TRP A 69 9.69 5.85 6.67
CA TRP A 69 8.68 6.77 7.16
C TRP A 69 9.21 8.19 7.07
N VAL A 70 8.52 9.02 6.29
CA VAL A 70 8.78 10.46 6.23
C VAL A 70 7.70 11.20 7.01
N LYS A 71 8.05 12.30 7.66
CA LYS A 71 7.04 13.10 8.36
C LYS A 71 6.25 13.89 7.31
N GLY A 72 4.94 13.63 7.19
CA GLY A 72 4.05 14.49 6.41
C GLY A 72 4.18 15.92 6.91
N HIS A 73 4.46 16.85 6.00
CA HIS A 73 4.81 18.26 6.25
C HIS A 73 6.26 18.55 6.71
N ALA A 74 7.24 17.98 6.02
CA ALA A 74 8.64 18.41 6.12
C ALA A 74 9.23 18.72 4.74
N GLY A 75 8.58 19.59 3.95
CA GLY A 75 9.16 20.23 2.76
C GLY A 75 9.85 19.29 1.77
N ASN A 76 9.30 18.09 1.57
CA ASN A 76 9.82 17.15 0.58
C ASN A 76 9.15 17.45 -0.77
N PRO A 77 9.86 18.06 -1.73
CA PRO A 77 9.26 18.45 -3.01
C PRO A 77 8.72 17.27 -3.80
N GLU A 78 9.29 16.07 -3.63
CA GLU A 78 8.78 14.84 -4.25
C GLU A 78 7.41 14.40 -3.69
N ASN A 79 7.16 14.65 -2.40
CA ASN A 79 5.89 14.31 -1.75
C ASN A 79 4.80 15.33 -2.14
N GLU A 80 5.15 16.61 -2.25
CA GLU A 80 4.25 17.64 -2.78
C GLU A 80 3.89 17.38 -4.25
N CYS A 81 4.85 16.91 -5.06
CA CYS A 81 4.59 16.52 -6.44
C CYS A 81 3.65 15.30 -6.51
N CYS A 82 3.86 14.29 -5.67
CA CYS A 82 2.94 13.14 -5.58
C CYS A 82 1.53 13.55 -5.11
N ASP A 83 1.42 14.47 -4.15
CA ASP A 83 0.15 14.97 -3.64
C ASP A 83 -0.61 15.79 -4.70
N GLN A 84 0.12 16.61 -5.47
CA GLN A 84 -0.43 17.31 -6.64
C GLN A 84 -0.92 16.33 -7.71
N LEU A 85 -0.14 15.30 -8.05
CA LEU A 85 -0.54 14.28 -9.03
C LEU A 85 -1.73 13.45 -8.54
N ALA A 86 -1.79 13.09 -7.26
CA ALA A 86 -2.91 12.37 -6.68
C ALA A 86 -4.19 13.22 -6.66
N THR A 87 -4.07 14.51 -6.31
CA THR A 87 -5.18 15.47 -6.36
C THR A 87 -5.68 15.67 -7.79
N GLN A 88 -4.76 15.77 -8.75
CA GLN A 88 -5.09 15.95 -10.15
C GLN A 88 -5.74 14.69 -10.76
N ALA A 89 -5.30 13.51 -10.35
CA ALA A 89 -5.94 12.24 -10.71
C ALA A 89 -7.33 12.10 -10.09
N ALA A 90 -7.52 12.49 -8.83
CA ALA A 90 -8.82 12.46 -8.16
C ALA A 90 -9.85 13.43 -8.77
N LEU A 91 -9.40 14.46 -9.49
CA LEU A 91 -10.24 15.41 -10.21
C LEU A 91 -10.59 14.97 -11.64
N GLN A 92 -10.11 13.81 -12.11
CA GLN A 92 -10.50 13.30 -13.43
C GLN A 92 -11.87 12.62 -13.37
N ASP A 93 -12.73 12.92 -14.36
CA ASP A 93 -14.10 12.38 -14.44
C ASP A 93 -14.16 10.91 -14.90
N ASP A 94 -13.06 10.33 -15.38
CA ASP A 94 -12.99 8.96 -15.95
C ASP A 94 -12.09 8.04 -15.11
N LEU A 95 -12.35 7.99 -13.80
CA LEU A 95 -11.65 7.09 -12.89
C LEU A 95 -12.15 5.65 -13.08
N PRO A 96 -11.25 4.66 -13.26
CA PRO A 96 -11.66 3.27 -13.36
C PRO A 96 -12.36 2.83 -12.06
N PRO A 97 -13.45 2.04 -12.16
CA PRO A 97 -14.21 1.62 -10.99
C PRO A 97 -13.35 0.76 -10.06
N ASP A 98 -13.34 1.13 -8.77
CA ASP A 98 -12.75 0.34 -7.70
C ASP A 98 -13.68 -0.83 -7.36
N THR A 99 -13.77 -1.76 -8.31
CA THR A 99 -14.69 -2.91 -8.25
C THR A 99 -14.60 -3.75 -6.97
N PRO A 100 -13.43 -3.96 -6.33
CA PRO A 100 -13.35 -4.61 -5.02
C PRO A 100 -14.02 -3.81 -3.89
N TYR A 101 -13.80 -2.48 -3.85
CA TYR A 101 -14.43 -1.59 -2.88
C TYR A 101 -15.95 -1.51 -3.09
N GLU A 102 -16.39 -1.33 -4.33
CA GLU A 102 -17.81 -1.22 -4.69
C GLU A 102 -18.59 -2.52 -4.42
N LYS A 103 -17.94 -3.68 -4.51
CA LYS A 103 -18.58 -4.99 -4.21
C LYS A 103 -18.44 -5.44 -2.76
N GLY A 104 -17.68 -4.73 -1.92
CA GLY A 104 -17.40 -5.14 -0.54
C GLY A 104 -16.54 -6.40 -0.43
N GLU A 105 -15.79 -6.73 -1.48
CA GLU A 105 -14.93 -7.92 -1.59
C GLU A 105 -13.48 -7.64 -1.13
N THR A 106 -13.25 -6.50 -0.47
CA THR A 106 -11.93 -6.11 0.09
C THR A 106 -11.44 -7.02 1.22
N MET A 107 -12.29 -7.97 1.64
CA MET A 107 -11.95 -9.01 2.61
C MET A 107 -11.71 -10.34 1.86
N LEU A 108 -10.48 -10.83 1.91
CA LEU A 108 -10.18 -12.21 1.55
C LEU A 108 -10.73 -13.13 2.65
N ALA A 109 -11.64 -14.04 2.28
CA ALA A 109 -12.28 -15.00 3.17
C ALA A 109 -11.35 -16.14 3.63
#